data_AF-A0A0C3RJG1-F1
#
_entry.id   AF-A0A0C3RJG1-F1
#
_cell.length_a   1.000
_cell.length_b   1.000
_cell.length_c   1.000
_cell.angle_alpha   90.00
_cell.angle_beta   90.00
_cell.angle_gamma   90.00
#
_symmetry.space_group_name_H-M   'P 1'
#
loop_
_entity.id
_entity.type
_entity.pdbx_description
1 polymer ?
#
loop_
_entity_poly.entity_id
_entity_poly.type
_entity_poly.pdbx_seq_one_letter_code
_entity_poly.pdbx_strand_id
1 'polypeptide(L)'
;MNTSVFFHVAEYEMKQQGRSWLFRFFALFSLVGIVSCHVYWQGPGAGNWKMVAFPCSMPLVNAYLYSVIQSLFLAVMMSEIPRRFDHRGSLEALLARPVSNTTYLWGVVTGNGLLFLSMNVVVILSSVFLVNLTSLAPVSWSCYLFYLLTLTLPSWLLVAGFSFWLSSVTGSRYLAISLSLAWLVGCLFWLPHVQHGMFDYTGSGVPNLFSELVGHLNLPRYLLHRLAYTLLGLGLLAWSVSRFKRIPNYRSSRETQVLVGLLFFLAGLGGAFLLENSFYRDRSAREDYRSSFSRHWREETCRVKKHAIRLLQRGKKLKAESNLLVYNPGKASLDRVVLFLNPGLRVLSVKSGGNALSHDRDGQVITIDRFLSPGDTLSLSIDYEGTIDDRYCDLHLPDKDHEAVFYNDCFFPTGRRGSFVENNFLLLTPASGWYPVSIPPSNPFMPLSTGRDFTLFTLEVENPLQKTVVSQGVPCKLNDVIRFTSHNPLNGISLYGANTLNYTAPVDTSFGFRFNLTSWGRDLARMFSGISQRFFTSFWRSETIYHWYDYRRFPRMGWYEPRNPYLHFSEVPVSFRLSSGVGKPLAGLTEPG
;
A
#
# COMPACT_ATOMS: atom_id res chain seq x y z
N MET A 1 22.67 31.13 17.45
CA MET A 1 21.40 31.31 18.18
C MET A 1 21.68 31.09 19.66
N ASN A 2 21.28 31.97 20.59
CA ASN A 2 21.45 31.71 22.02
C ASN A 2 20.37 30.71 22.47
N THR A 3 20.80 29.50 22.86
CA THR A 3 19.90 28.37 23.15
C THR A 3 19.03 28.61 24.38
N SER A 4 19.54 29.25 25.43
CA SER A 4 18.76 29.54 26.65
C SER A 4 17.61 30.52 26.38
N VAL A 5 17.89 31.57 25.59
CA VAL A 5 16.88 32.56 25.19
C VAL A 5 15.80 31.92 24.31
N PHE A 6 16.20 31.04 23.38
CA PHE A 6 15.27 30.30 22.54
C PHE A 6 14.29 29.46 23.37
N PHE A 7 14.79 28.64 24.31
CA PHE A 7 13.93 27.80 25.16
C PHE A 7 13.02 28.62 26.07
N HIS A 8 13.51 29.73 26.62
CA HIS A 8 12.66 30.63 27.41
C HIS A 8 11.50 31.23 26.60
N VAL A 9 11.74 31.63 25.35
CA VAL A 9 10.67 32.11 24.47
C VAL A 9 9.66 31.00 24.20
N ALA A 10 10.13 29.79 23.89
CA ALA A 10 9.26 28.64 23.64
C ALA A 10 8.39 28.30 24.85
N GLU A 11 8.98 28.24 26.05
CA GLU A 11 8.26 27.95 27.29
C GLU A 11 7.20 29.02 27.61
N TYR A 12 7.54 30.30 27.42
CA TYR A 12 6.59 31.39 27.65
C TYR A 12 5.43 31.35 26.66
N GLU A 13 5.71 31.10 25.38
CA GLU A 13 4.67 30.95 24.36
C GLU A 13 3.75 29.76 24.67
N MET A 14 4.31 28.61 25.08
CA MET A 14 3.53 27.46 25.53
C MET A 14 2.57 27.82 26.68
N LYS A 15 3.07 28.54 27.70
CA LYS A 15 2.25 28.97 28.85
C LYS A 15 1.16 29.96 28.43
N GLN A 16 1.48 30.90 27.54
CA GLN A 16 0.53 31.90 27.05
C GLN A 16 -0.58 31.23 26.22
N GLN A 17 -0.22 30.40 25.25
CA GLN A 17 -1.21 29.70 24.42
C GLN A 17 -2.01 28.67 25.20
N GLY A 18 -1.39 27.93 26.12
CA GLY A 18 -2.07 26.95 26.98
C GLY A 18 -3.12 27.57 27.90
N ARG A 19 -3.01 28.86 28.21
CA ARG A 19 -4.02 29.61 28.99
C ARG A 19 -5.13 30.20 28.13
N SER A 20 -4.95 30.25 26.81
CA SER A 20 -5.94 30.79 25.89
C SER A 20 -7.21 29.94 25.88
N TRP A 21 -8.37 30.58 25.78
CA TRP A 21 -9.64 29.88 25.67
C TRP A 21 -9.73 29.04 24.40
N LEU A 22 -9.16 29.54 23.29
CA LEU A 22 -9.11 28.84 22.01
C LEU A 22 -8.37 27.49 22.15
N PHE A 23 -7.19 27.48 22.79
CA PHE A 23 -6.44 26.23 22.98
C PHE A 23 -7.15 25.28 23.96
N ARG A 24 -7.76 25.79 25.04
CA ARG A 24 -8.52 24.94 25.97
C ARG A 24 -9.73 24.30 25.31
N PHE A 25 -10.42 25.04 24.44
CA PHE A 25 -11.52 24.51 23.64
C PHE A 25 -11.02 23.46 22.64
N PHE A 26 -9.91 23.73 21.94
CA PHE A 26 -9.23 22.74 21.09
C PHE A 26 -8.88 21.46 21.86
N ALA A 27 -8.29 21.59 23.05
CA ALA A 27 -7.90 20.46 23.88
C ALA A 27 -9.11 19.62 24.30
N LEU A 28 -10.18 20.27 24.78
CA LEU A 28 -11.42 19.59 25.13
C LEU A 28 -12.05 18.89 23.92
N PHE A 29 -12.18 19.61 22.79
CA PHE A 29 -12.80 19.10 21.58
C PHE A 29 -12.00 17.94 20.96
N SER A 30 -10.67 18.04 20.92
CA SER A 30 -9.80 16.97 20.43
C SER A 30 -9.88 15.75 21.34
N LEU A 31 -9.82 15.94 22.67
CA LEU A 31 -9.87 14.84 23.61
C LEU A 31 -11.22 14.12 23.56
N VAL A 32 -12.32 14.85 23.79
CA VAL A 32 -13.67 14.27 23.85
C VAL A 32 -14.10 13.77 22.48
N GLY A 33 -13.88 14.56 21.41
CA GLY A 33 -14.31 14.22 20.06
C GLY A 33 -13.61 12.97 19.51
N ILE A 34 -12.28 12.93 19.57
CA ILE A 34 -11.51 11.79 19.02
C ILE A 34 -11.79 10.52 19.82
N VAL A 35 -11.79 10.60 21.15
CA VAL A 35 -12.10 9.45 22.01
C VAL A 35 -13.51 8.93 21.75
N SER A 36 -14.51 9.82 21.63
CA SER A 36 -15.88 9.41 21.35
C SER A 36 -16.01 8.74 19.98
N CYS A 37 -15.33 9.27 18.95
CA CYS A 37 -15.27 8.63 17.63
C CYS A 37 -14.67 7.22 17.70
N HIS A 38 -13.60 7.02 18.47
CA HIS A 38 -13.02 5.69 18.64
C HIS A 38 -13.96 4.73 19.36
N VAL A 39 -14.62 5.16 20.44
CA VAL A 39 -15.60 4.32 21.14
C VAL A 39 -16.75 3.92 20.21
N TYR A 40 -17.23 4.85 19.37
CA TYR A 40 -18.33 4.60 18.45
C TYR A 40 -17.92 3.70 17.26
N TRP A 41 -16.77 3.95 16.63
CA TRP A 41 -16.35 3.22 15.43
C TRP A 41 -15.61 1.91 15.70
N GLN A 42 -15.01 1.74 16.88
CA GLN A 42 -14.19 0.57 17.23
C GLN A 42 -14.71 -0.19 18.46
N GLY A 43 -15.83 0.26 19.05
CA GLY A 43 -16.47 -0.44 20.15
C GLY A 43 -17.23 -1.72 19.73
N PRO A 44 -17.88 -2.40 20.70
CA PRO A 44 -18.67 -3.60 20.44
C PRO A 44 -19.79 -3.32 19.43
N GLY A 45 -19.80 -4.06 18.31
CA GLY A 45 -20.79 -3.90 17.23
C GLY A 45 -20.33 -3.06 16.03
N ALA A 46 -19.05 -2.68 15.97
CA ALA A 46 -18.47 -1.98 14.81
C ALA A 46 -18.65 -2.78 13.50
N GLY A 47 -19.24 -2.13 12.49
CA GLY A 47 -19.51 -2.74 11.17
C GLY A 47 -18.32 -2.78 10.22
N ASN A 48 -17.32 -1.90 10.40
CA ASN A 48 -16.13 -1.89 9.55
C ASN A 48 -14.99 -2.70 10.18
N TRP A 49 -14.88 -3.96 9.75
CA TRP A 49 -13.89 -4.92 10.25
C TRP A 49 -12.45 -4.40 10.17
N LYS A 50 -12.08 -3.62 9.15
CA LYS A 50 -10.72 -3.08 9.02
C LYS A 50 -10.34 -2.15 10.17
N MET A 51 -11.31 -1.45 10.77
CA MET A 51 -11.07 -0.56 11.91
C MET A 51 -10.73 -1.31 13.19
N VAL A 52 -11.19 -2.56 13.32
CA VAL A 52 -11.04 -3.38 14.53
C VAL A 52 -9.92 -4.40 14.37
N ALA A 53 -9.74 -4.95 13.17
CA ALA A 53 -8.84 -6.08 12.93
C ALA A 53 -7.36 -5.69 12.89
N PHE A 54 -7.02 -4.52 12.32
CA PHE A 54 -5.62 -4.17 12.12
C PHE A 54 -5.03 -3.36 13.28
N PRO A 55 -3.85 -3.75 13.81
CA PRO A 55 -3.15 -2.99 14.85
C PRO A 55 -2.85 -1.53 14.47
N CYS A 56 -2.69 -1.24 13.18
CA CYS A 56 -2.34 0.08 12.66
C CYS A 56 -3.55 1.01 12.44
N SER A 57 -4.78 0.47 12.41
CA SER A 57 -5.99 1.24 12.09
C SER A 57 -6.27 2.32 13.13
N MET A 58 -6.20 1.98 14.42
CA MET A 58 -6.44 2.94 15.49
C MET A 58 -5.39 4.07 15.51
N PRO A 59 -4.07 3.79 15.47
CA PRO A 59 -3.05 4.83 15.29
C PRO A 59 -3.30 5.76 14.09
N LEU A 60 -3.67 5.19 12.94
CA LEU A 60 -3.93 5.94 11.71
C LEU A 60 -5.14 6.87 11.84
N VAL A 61 -6.28 6.33 12.32
CA VAL A 61 -7.52 7.10 12.52
C VAL A 61 -7.28 8.23 13.52
N ASN A 62 -6.58 7.95 14.62
CA ASN A 62 -6.27 8.96 15.63
C ASN A 62 -5.42 10.09 15.02
N ALA A 63 -4.33 9.73 14.34
CA ALA A 63 -3.45 10.71 13.69
C ALA A 63 -4.19 11.55 12.64
N TYR A 64 -5.10 10.95 11.87
CA TYR A 64 -5.92 11.65 10.89
C TYR A 64 -6.92 12.62 11.54
N LEU A 65 -7.75 12.14 12.48
CA LEU A 65 -8.72 12.99 13.18
C LEU A 65 -8.03 14.13 13.92
N TYR A 66 -6.92 13.84 14.58
CA TYR A 66 -6.11 14.86 15.24
C TYR A 66 -5.57 15.88 14.25
N SER A 67 -5.08 15.46 13.09
CA SER A 67 -4.57 16.38 12.06
C SER A 67 -5.66 17.29 11.50
N VAL A 68 -6.88 16.78 11.30
CA VAL A 68 -8.04 17.58 10.85
C VAL A 68 -8.41 18.63 11.90
N ILE A 69 -8.62 18.21 13.15
CA ILE A 69 -8.99 19.12 14.23
C ILE A 69 -7.86 20.12 14.48
N GLN A 70 -6.61 19.66 14.57
CA GLN A 70 -5.43 20.51 14.69
C GLN A 70 -5.40 21.58 13.61
N SER A 71 -5.65 21.24 12.34
CA SER A 71 -5.55 22.19 11.23
C SER A 71 -6.55 23.34 11.34
N LEU A 72 -7.77 23.05 11.82
CA LEU A 72 -8.80 24.06 12.07
C LEU A 72 -8.33 25.12 13.08
N PHE A 73 -7.81 24.69 14.24
CA PHE A 73 -7.39 25.59 15.31
C PHE A 73 -6.04 26.24 15.02
N LEU A 74 -5.12 25.49 14.42
CA LEU A 74 -3.78 25.96 14.09
C LEU A 74 -3.83 27.08 13.06
N ALA A 75 -4.74 27.04 12.08
CA ALA A 75 -4.92 28.13 11.12
C ALA A 75 -5.27 29.46 11.81
N VAL A 76 -6.15 29.42 12.81
CA VAL A 76 -6.54 30.59 13.60
C VAL A 76 -5.36 31.08 14.45
N MET A 77 -4.70 30.18 15.19
CA MET A 77 -3.59 30.54 16.07
C MET A 77 -2.40 31.13 15.29
N MET A 78 -1.98 30.46 14.20
CA MET A 78 -0.79 30.86 13.44
C MET A 78 -1.02 32.11 12.60
N SER A 79 -2.24 32.36 12.11
CA SER A 79 -2.57 33.59 11.37
C SER A 79 -2.60 34.84 12.25
N GLU A 80 -2.76 34.72 13.57
CA GLU A 80 -2.74 35.86 14.50
C GLU A 80 -1.33 36.36 14.79
N ILE A 81 -0.33 35.47 14.77
CA ILE A 81 1.03 35.77 15.22
C ILE A 81 1.66 36.94 14.43
N PRO A 82 1.56 37.03 13.07
CA PRO A 82 2.06 38.19 12.33
C PRO A 82 1.52 39.55 12.81
N ARG A 83 0.25 39.61 13.23
CA ARG A 83 -0.36 40.85 13.72
C ARG A 83 0.21 41.28 15.08
N ARG A 84 0.60 40.33 15.94
CA ARG A 84 1.27 40.63 17.22
C ARG A 84 2.59 41.38 17.00
N PHE A 85 3.21 41.22 15.84
CA PHE A 85 4.42 41.96 15.44
C PHE A 85 4.14 43.33 14.83
N ASP A 86 2.92 43.56 14.33
CA ASP A 86 2.55 44.76 13.58
C ASP A 86 1.90 45.84 14.46
N HIS A 87 1.21 45.46 15.53
CA HIS A 87 0.60 46.41 16.48
C HIS A 87 1.55 46.75 17.63
N ARG A 88 1.94 48.03 17.70
CA ARG A 88 2.73 48.70 18.77
C ARG A 88 1.92 48.88 20.07
N GLY A 89 1.45 47.77 20.64
CA GLY A 89 0.66 47.76 21.87
C GLY A 89 1.47 47.34 23.10
N SER A 90 0.77 46.85 24.13
CA SER A 90 1.28 46.43 25.46
C SER A 90 2.43 45.40 25.48
N LEU A 91 2.90 44.91 24.33
CA LEU A 91 4.05 44.01 24.17
C LEU A 91 5.36 44.77 23.86
N GLU A 92 5.35 46.11 23.73
CA GLU A 92 6.57 46.92 23.51
C GLU A 92 7.67 46.66 24.56
N ALA A 93 7.30 46.45 25.83
CA ALA A 93 8.24 46.13 26.90
C ALA A 93 8.95 44.76 26.70
N LEU A 94 8.30 43.79 26.05
CA LEU A 94 8.91 42.50 25.69
C LEU A 94 9.81 42.62 24.45
N LEU A 95 9.46 43.53 23.52
CA LEU A 95 10.24 43.82 22.31
C LEU A 95 11.54 44.60 22.60
N ALA A 96 11.64 45.24 23.78
CA ALA A 96 12.83 45.95 24.27
C ALA A 96 14.00 45.01 24.66
N ARG A 97 13.76 43.70 24.82
CA ARG A 97 14.85 42.73 25.06
C ARG A 97 15.67 42.48 23.79
N PRO A 98 17.01 42.33 23.88
CA PRO A 98 17.90 42.14 22.73
C PRO A 98 17.83 40.73 22.12
N VAL A 99 16.63 40.22 21.85
CA VAL A 99 16.38 38.92 21.21
C VAL A 99 16.30 39.11 19.69
N SER A 100 17.02 38.30 18.91
CA SER A 100 16.92 38.38 17.44
C SER A 100 15.54 37.93 16.94
N ASN A 101 15.06 38.53 15.84
CA ASN A 101 13.76 38.18 15.23
C ASN A 101 13.68 36.68 14.87
N THR A 102 14.79 36.11 14.43
CA THR A 102 14.92 34.69 14.09
C THR A 102 14.77 33.80 15.31
N THR A 103 15.46 34.12 16.42
CA THR A 103 15.36 33.36 17.67
C THR A 103 13.96 33.44 18.26
N TYR A 104 13.33 34.61 18.19
CA TYR A 104 11.97 34.81 18.68
C TYR A 104 10.94 34.05 17.86
N LEU A 105 10.96 34.15 16.51
CA LEU A 105 10.04 33.42 15.64
C LEU A 105 10.14 31.92 15.87
N TRP A 106 11.35 31.36 15.80
CA TRP A 106 11.54 29.93 16.00
C TRP A 106 11.14 29.51 17.41
N GLY A 107 11.39 30.33 18.43
CA GLY A 107 10.90 30.08 19.79
C GLY A 107 9.37 30.00 19.87
N VAL A 108 8.66 30.94 19.26
CA VAL A 108 7.18 30.97 19.21
C VAL A 108 6.63 29.76 18.44
N VAL A 109 7.20 29.47 17.28
CA VAL A 109 6.81 28.31 16.44
C VAL A 109 7.05 27.01 17.20
N THR A 110 8.22 26.83 17.82
CA THR A 110 8.55 25.64 18.62
C THR A 110 7.66 25.52 19.84
N GLY A 111 7.37 26.62 20.54
CA GLY A 111 6.45 26.61 21.68
C GLY A 111 5.04 26.15 21.29
N ASN A 112 4.49 26.70 20.20
CA ASN A 112 3.20 26.21 19.66
C ASN A 112 3.30 24.74 19.25
N GLY A 113 4.35 24.34 18.54
CA GLY A 113 4.54 22.96 18.08
C GLY A 113 4.59 21.96 19.24
N LEU A 114 5.35 22.27 20.30
CA LEU A 114 5.44 21.42 21.50
C LEU A 114 4.09 21.32 22.23
N LEU A 115 3.33 22.41 22.28
CA LEU A 115 2.00 22.41 22.90
C LEU A 115 1.03 21.48 22.15
N PHE A 116 0.94 21.60 20.83
CA PHE A 116 0.14 20.69 20.01
C PHE A 116 0.65 19.24 20.05
N LEU A 117 1.97 19.04 20.08
CA LEU A 117 2.55 17.70 20.20
C LEU A 117 2.18 17.05 21.54
N SER A 118 2.27 17.81 22.64
CA SER A 118 1.92 17.32 23.98
C SER A 118 0.45 16.92 24.06
N MET A 119 -0.45 17.72 23.47
CA MET A 119 -1.87 17.39 23.42
C MET A 119 -2.13 16.12 22.59
N ASN A 120 -1.43 15.94 21.47
CA ASN A 120 -1.54 14.72 20.66
C ASN A 120 -1.18 13.47 21.46
N VAL A 121 -0.07 13.52 22.23
CA VAL A 121 0.33 12.42 23.11
C VAL A 121 -0.75 12.13 24.16
N VAL A 122 -1.36 13.15 24.76
CA VAL A 122 -2.48 12.97 25.71
C VAL A 122 -3.68 12.30 25.05
N VAL A 123 -4.06 12.71 23.83
CA VAL A 123 -5.16 12.10 23.07
C VAL A 123 -4.84 10.64 22.74
N ILE A 124 -3.61 10.33 22.31
CA ILE A 124 -3.15 8.96 22.04
C ILE A 124 -3.27 8.10 23.29
N LEU A 125 -2.71 8.54 24.41
CA LEU A 125 -2.76 7.78 25.67
C LEU A 125 -4.20 7.54 26.14
N SER A 126 -5.05 8.57 26.04
CA SER A 126 -6.46 8.47 26.45
C SER A 126 -7.24 7.52 25.54
N SER A 127 -7.02 7.60 24.22
CA SER A 127 -7.67 6.70 23.26
C SER A 127 -7.24 5.26 23.48
N VAL A 128 -5.93 5.00 23.62
CA VAL A 128 -5.41 3.65 23.91
C VAL A 128 -6.01 3.11 25.21
N PHE A 129 -6.04 3.90 26.28
CA PHE A 129 -6.58 3.47 27.56
C PHE A 129 -8.05 3.06 27.48
N LEU A 130 -8.90 3.86 26.83
CA LEU A 130 -10.34 3.62 26.77
C LEU A 130 -10.73 2.50 25.77
N VAL A 131 -10.04 2.44 24.63
CA VAL A 131 -10.38 1.52 23.54
C VAL A 131 -9.76 0.15 23.73
N ASN A 132 -8.55 0.06 24.32
CA ASN A 132 -7.90 -1.24 24.60
C ASN A 132 -8.66 -2.08 25.65
N LEU A 133 -9.63 -1.50 26.36
CA LEU A 133 -10.58 -2.26 27.18
C LEU A 133 -11.59 -3.06 26.34
N THR A 134 -11.73 -2.76 25.05
CA THR A 134 -12.78 -3.31 24.17
C THR A 134 -12.28 -3.82 22.81
N SER A 135 -11.10 -3.39 22.35
CA SER A 135 -10.56 -3.74 21.03
C SER A 135 -9.98 -5.15 20.99
N LEU A 136 -10.15 -5.82 19.84
CA LEU A 136 -9.59 -7.16 19.56
C LEU A 136 -8.13 -7.11 19.07
N ALA A 137 -7.68 -5.98 18.51
CA ALA A 137 -6.33 -5.87 17.95
C ALA A 137 -5.29 -5.46 19.01
N PRO A 138 -4.06 -6.02 18.97
CA PRO A 138 -2.99 -5.65 19.88
C PRO A 138 -2.50 -4.21 19.67
N VAL A 139 -2.03 -3.57 20.74
CA VAL A 139 -1.50 -2.20 20.70
C VAL A 139 -0.15 -2.17 19.98
N SER A 140 -0.05 -1.35 18.93
CA SER A 140 1.16 -1.17 18.12
C SER A 140 1.82 0.20 18.35
N TRP A 141 2.67 0.29 19.38
CA TRP A 141 3.38 1.54 19.72
C TRP A 141 4.24 2.09 18.58
N SER A 142 4.82 1.22 17.77
CA SER A 142 5.59 1.60 16.58
C SER A 142 4.75 2.35 15.54
N CYS A 143 3.50 1.93 15.32
CA CYS A 143 2.59 2.61 14.39
C CYS A 143 2.17 3.98 14.94
N TYR A 144 1.92 4.12 16.24
CA TYR A 144 1.65 5.43 16.85
C TYR A 144 2.80 6.40 16.63
N LEU A 145 4.04 5.98 16.91
CA LEU A 145 5.22 6.81 16.68
C LEU A 145 5.39 7.13 15.19
N PHE A 146 5.17 6.16 14.32
CA PHE A 146 5.26 6.35 12.87
C PHE A 146 4.29 7.43 12.37
N TYR A 147 3.00 7.37 12.72
CA TYR A 147 2.02 8.36 12.26
C TYR A 147 2.16 9.70 12.97
N LEU A 148 2.62 9.72 14.22
CA LEU A 148 2.99 10.96 14.90
C LEU A 148 4.04 11.73 14.06
N LEU A 149 5.13 11.06 13.70
CA LEU A 149 6.25 11.67 12.97
C LEU A 149 5.95 11.93 11.50
N THR A 150 5.20 11.05 10.83
CA THR A 150 5.03 11.11 9.37
C THR A 150 3.70 11.69 8.93
N LEU A 151 2.67 11.75 9.78
CA LEU A 151 1.35 12.26 9.41
C LEU A 151 1.04 13.55 10.17
N THR A 152 1.14 13.56 11.49
CA THR A 152 0.71 14.72 12.30
C THR A 152 1.71 15.87 12.25
N LEU A 153 3.02 15.58 12.32
CA LEU A 153 4.07 16.60 12.30
C LEU A 153 4.18 17.32 10.94
N PRO A 154 4.19 16.63 9.77
CA PRO A 154 4.22 17.30 8.48
C PRO A 154 2.97 18.15 8.22
N SER A 155 1.78 17.63 8.60
CA SER A 155 0.53 18.39 8.52
C SER A 155 0.58 19.66 9.37
N TRP A 156 1.11 19.56 10.60
CA TRP A 156 1.31 20.72 11.47
C TRP A 156 2.21 21.77 10.82
N LEU A 157 3.38 21.36 10.34
CA LEU A 157 4.37 22.27 9.76
C LEU A 157 3.83 22.99 8.53
N LEU A 158 3.11 22.28 7.65
CA LEU A 158 2.55 22.88 6.46
C LEU A 158 1.44 23.88 6.79
N VAL A 159 0.47 23.51 7.63
CA VAL A 159 -0.65 24.41 7.99
C VAL A 159 -0.15 25.61 8.78
N ALA A 160 0.82 25.40 9.68
CA ALA A 160 1.45 26.48 10.42
C ALA A 160 2.21 27.44 9.49
N GLY A 161 3.04 26.90 8.59
CA GLY A 161 3.81 27.68 7.63
C GLY A 161 2.93 28.46 6.66
N PHE A 162 1.93 27.80 6.08
CA PHE A 162 1.00 28.43 5.14
C PHE A 162 0.17 29.54 5.80
N SER A 163 -0.46 29.26 6.94
CA SER A 163 -1.32 30.24 7.63
C SER A 163 -0.52 31.45 8.13
N PHE A 164 0.69 31.23 8.65
CA PHE A 164 1.60 32.28 9.10
C PHE A 164 2.09 33.12 7.92
N TRP A 165 2.61 32.48 6.87
CA TRP A 165 3.12 33.14 5.68
C TRP A 165 2.05 33.97 4.99
N LEU A 166 0.87 33.39 4.76
CA LEU A 166 -0.23 34.06 4.07
C LEU A 166 -0.73 35.28 4.85
N SER A 167 -0.86 35.18 6.18
CA SER A 167 -1.20 36.32 7.04
C SER A 167 -0.11 37.40 6.99
N SER A 168 1.16 37.02 6.99
CA SER A 168 2.30 37.96 6.92
C SER A 168 2.43 38.70 5.58
N VAL A 169 2.05 38.05 4.47
CA VAL A 169 2.12 38.63 3.13
C VAL A 169 0.91 39.53 2.85
N THR A 170 -0.30 39.05 3.16
CA THR A 170 -1.55 39.76 2.89
C THR A 170 -1.88 40.84 3.92
N GLY A 171 -1.33 40.73 5.13
CA GLY A 171 -1.71 41.57 6.27
C GLY A 171 -3.11 41.27 6.83
N SER A 172 -3.82 40.27 6.27
CA SER A 172 -5.20 39.92 6.65
C SER A 172 -5.27 38.53 7.27
N ARG A 173 -5.58 38.48 8.57
CA ARG A 173 -5.81 37.20 9.27
C ARG A 173 -6.99 36.42 8.71
N TYR A 174 -8.04 37.12 8.29
CA TYR A 174 -9.28 36.47 7.84
C TYR A 174 -9.07 35.79 6.50
N LEU A 175 -8.29 36.40 5.59
CA LEU A 175 -7.91 35.75 4.34
C LEU A 175 -7.09 34.49 4.61
N ALA A 176 -6.10 34.56 5.50
CA ALA A 176 -5.30 33.40 5.87
C ALA A 176 -6.15 32.25 6.44
N ILE A 177 -7.06 32.55 7.37
CA ILE A 177 -7.97 31.55 7.94
C ILE A 177 -8.89 30.97 6.86
N SER A 178 -9.49 31.81 6.03
CA SER A 178 -10.45 31.36 5.00
C SER A 178 -9.82 30.43 3.98
N LEU A 179 -8.60 30.73 3.52
CA LEU A 179 -7.89 29.92 2.54
C LEU A 179 -7.36 28.62 3.16
N SER A 180 -6.84 28.66 4.39
CA SER A 180 -6.45 27.44 5.11
C SER A 180 -7.65 26.51 5.37
N LEU A 181 -8.82 27.07 5.70
CA LEU A 181 -10.04 26.30 5.89
C LEU A 181 -10.59 25.75 4.57
N ALA A 182 -10.58 26.56 3.50
CA ALA A 182 -10.97 26.10 2.17
C ALA A 182 -10.07 24.94 1.69
N TRP A 183 -8.76 25.01 1.95
CA TRP A 183 -7.85 23.89 1.69
C TRP A 183 -8.21 22.67 2.55
N LEU A 184 -8.44 22.83 3.86
CA LEU A 184 -8.87 21.72 4.72
C LEU A 184 -10.13 21.04 4.18
N VAL A 185 -11.17 21.79 3.82
CA VAL A 185 -12.40 21.25 3.21
C VAL A 185 -12.07 20.55 1.88
N GLY A 186 -11.18 21.12 1.08
CA GLY A 186 -10.57 20.49 -0.09
C GLY A 186 -10.02 19.09 0.20
N CYS A 187 -9.18 18.98 1.23
CA CYS A 187 -8.56 17.73 1.68
C CYS A 187 -9.56 16.70 2.20
N LEU A 188 -10.70 17.12 2.72
CA LEU A 188 -11.71 16.19 3.24
C LEU A 188 -12.56 15.55 2.13
N PHE A 189 -12.84 16.28 1.04
CA PHE A 189 -13.84 15.85 0.06
C PHE A 189 -13.32 15.60 -1.36
N TRP A 190 -12.28 16.29 -1.81
CA TRP A 190 -11.88 16.26 -3.23
C TRP A 190 -10.40 15.95 -3.47
N LEU A 191 -9.50 16.64 -2.77
CA LEU A 191 -8.05 16.55 -3.02
C LEU A 191 -7.44 15.17 -2.81
N PRO A 192 -7.96 14.26 -1.95
CA PRO A 192 -7.47 12.89 -1.87
C PRO A 192 -7.59 12.10 -3.18
N HIS A 193 -8.54 12.48 -4.05
CA HIS A 193 -8.80 11.83 -5.33
C HIS A 193 -8.09 12.52 -6.51
N VAL A 194 -7.43 13.66 -6.28
CA VAL A 194 -6.81 14.48 -7.31
C VAL A 194 -5.29 14.30 -7.25
N GLN A 195 -4.67 14.06 -8.41
CA GLN A 195 -3.20 13.91 -8.56
C GLN A 195 -2.57 13.05 -7.46
N HIS A 196 -3.07 11.82 -7.29
CA HIS A 196 -2.52 10.86 -6.31
C HIS A 196 -2.46 11.38 -4.85
N GLY A 197 -3.31 12.35 -4.49
CA GLY A 197 -3.31 12.97 -3.17
C GLY A 197 -2.19 14.01 -2.96
N MET A 198 -1.58 14.53 -4.04
CA MET A 198 -0.49 15.51 -3.96
C MET A 198 -0.88 16.85 -3.31
N PHE A 199 -2.16 17.23 -3.39
CA PHE A 199 -2.67 18.44 -2.73
C PHE A 199 -3.33 18.14 -1.38
N ASP A 200 -3.44 16.87 -1.00
CA ASP A 200 -3.98 16.46 0.29
C ASP A 200 -2.87 16.39 1.35
N TYR A 201 -2.74 17.45 2.14
CA TYR A 201 -1.75 17.49 3.22
C TYR A 201 -2.08 16.55 4.38
N THR A 202 -3.35 16.16 4.56
CA THR A 202 -3.72 15.16 5.56
C THR A 202 -3.18 13.78 5.16
N GLY A 203 -2.96 13.58 3.85
CA GLY A 203 -2.47 12.38 3.19
C GLY A 203 -3.33 11.16 3.45
N SER A 204 -4.63 11.39 3.46
CA SER A 204 -5.66 10.37 3.28
C SER A 204 -5.63 9.79 1.86
N GLY A 205 -5.24 10.58 0.85
CA GLY A 205 -5.12 10.14 -0.54
C GLY A 205 -3.89 9.29 -0.87
N VAL A 206 -3.07 8.90 0.12
CA VAL A 206 -1.81 8.16 -0.10
C VAL A 206 -1.86 6.82 0.66
N PRO A 207 -1.44 5.69 0.06
CA PRO A 207 -1.47 4.41 0.77
C PRO A 207 -0.62 4.45 2.03
N ASN A 208 -1.25 4.29 3.19
CA ASN A 208 -0.61 4.44 4.49
C ASN A 208 -1.01 3.35 5.50
N LEU A 209 -1.81 2.36 5.08
CA LEU A 209 -2.20 1.22 5.92
C LEU A 209 -1.08 0.16 5.95
N PHE A 210 -0.70 -0.28 7.14
CA PHE A 210 0.28 -1.36 7.31
C PHE A 210 -0.38 -2.73 7.23
N SER A 211 0.23 -3.64 6.48
CA SER A 211 -0.05 -5.07 6.53
C SER A 211 0.91 -5.75 7.50
N GLU A 212 0.44 -6.72 8.29
CA GLU A 212 1.31 -7.50 9.17
C GLU A 212 2.29 -8.39 8.38
N LEU A 213 1.87 -8.86 7.19
CA LEU A 213 2.65 -9.75 6.34
C LEU A 213 3.84 -9.06 5.64
N VAL A 214 3.62 -7.85 5.15
CA VAL A 214 4.56 -7.15 4.24
C VAL A 214 4.90 -5.73 4.69
N GLY A 215 4.29 -5.24 5.76
CA GLY A 215 4.45 -3.87 6.24
C GLY A 215 3.76 -2.85 5.32
N HIS A 216 4.47 -1.77 5.01
CA HIS A 216 3.96 -0.63 4.26
C HIS A 216 4.15 -0.82 2.74
N LEU A 217 3.07 -0.69 1.96
CA LEU A 217 3.03 -1.05 0.53
C LEU A 217 4.08 -0.33 -0.33
N ASN A 218 4.26 0.98 -0.13
CA ASN A 218 5.24 1.82 -0.83
C ASN A 218 5.84 2.91 0.09
N LEU A 219 6.59 2.49 1.11
CA LEU A 219 7.15 3.40 2.11
C LEU A 219 7.96 4.58 1.51
N PRO A 220 8.82 4.41 0.47
CA PRO A 220 9.58 5.52 -0.08
C PRO A 220 8.72 6.63 -0.69
N ARG A 221 7.67 6.28 -1.44
CA ARG A 221 6.74 7.27 -2.04
C ARG A 221 5.96 8.03 -0.98
N TYR A 222 5.48 7.31 0.03
CA TYR A 222 4.82 7.91 1.19
C TYR A 222 5.74 8.88 1.93
N LEU A 223 6.96 8.46 2.27
CA LEU A 223 7.92 9.32 2.98
C LEU A 223 8.33 10.54 2.14
N LEU A 224 8.47 10.39 0.82
CA LEU A 224 8.77 11.52 -0.07
C LEU A 224 7.63 12.55 -0.07
N HIS A 225 6.37 12.11 -0.12
CA HIS A 225 5.19 12.97 -0.01
C HIS A 225 5.18 13.74 1.32
N ARG A 226 5.43 13.05 2.43
CA ARG A 226 5.47 13.66 3.78
C ARG A 226 6.66 14.59 3.98
N LEU A 227 7.81 14.23 3.42
CA LEU A 227 9.00 15.09 3.41
C LEU A 227 8.77 16.35 2.60
N ALA A 228 8.12 16.26 1.43
CA ALA A 228 7.80 17.41 0.60
C ALA A 228 6.97 18.46 1.38
N TYR A 229 5.92 18.03 2.09
CA TYR A 229 5.15 18.96 2.94
C TYR A 229 5.93 19.52 4.12
N THR A 230 6.77 18.71 4.75
CA THR A 230 7.66 19.16 5.82
C THR A 230 8.57 20.29 5.33
N LEU A 231 9.19 20.12 4.15
CA LEU A 231 10.07 21.10 3.53
C LEU A 231 9.30 22.36 3.09
N LEU A 232 8.12 22.20 2.48
CA LEU A 232 7.26 23.33 2.12
C LEU A 232 6.84 24.14 3.36
N GLY A 233 6.41 23.48 4.43
CA GLY A 233 6.01 24.13 5.67
C GLY A 233 7.17 24.89 6.33
N LEU A 234 8.33 24.24 6.48
CA LEU A 234 9.55 24.88 6.99
C LEU A 234 10.02 26.04 6.12
N GLY A 235 9.94 25.88 4.79
CA GLY A 235 10.27 26.91 3.81
C GLY A 235 9.41 28.17 3.97
N LEU A 236 8.09 27.99 4.08
CA LEU A 236 7.14 29.09 4.30
C LEU A 236 7.36 29.77 5.65
N LEU A 237 7.58 29.01 6.73
CA LEU A 237 7.90 29.56 8.06
C LEU A 237 9.16 30.44 8.01
N ALA A 238 10.25 29.95 7.41
CA ALA A 238 11.51 30.67 7.30
C ALA A 238 11.40 31.90 6.37
N TRP A 239 10.71 31.79 5.24
CA TRP A 239 10.50 32.92 4.32
C TRP A 239 9.71 34.06 4.97
N SER A 240 8.77 33.72 5.86
CA SER A 240 7.96 34.72 6.56
C SER A 240 8.77 35.69 7.42
N VAL A 241 10.03 35.36 7.77
CA VAL A 241 10.99 36.27 8.44
C VAL A 241 11.19 37.58 7.66
N SER A 242 11.05 37.55 6.33
CA SER A 242 11.20 38.74 5.46
C SER A 242 10.21 39.87 5.80
N ARG A 243 9.04 39.53 6.34
CA ARG A 243 7.91 40.47 6.53
C ARG A 243 7.85 41.07 7.93
N PHE A 244 8.81 40.75 8.79
CA PHE A 244 8.91 41.35 10.12
C PHE A 244 9.32 42.83 10.04
N LYS A 245 8.51 43.72 10.61
CA LYS A 245 8.79 45.17 10.69
C LYS A 245 9.82 45.54 11.77
N ARG A 246 10.25 44.60 12.61
CA ARG A 246 11.25 44.83 13.67
C ARG A 246 12.65 44.96 13.08
N ILE A 247 13.40 45.99 13.49
CA ILE A 247 14.79 46.22 13.06
C ILE A 247 15.61 44.96 13.37
N PRO A 248 16.23 44.31 12.37
CA PRO A 248 17.00 43.09 12.61
C PRO A 248 18.31 43.44 13.32
N ASN A 249 18.68 42.68 14.36
CA ASN A 249 19.98 42.81 15.03
C ASN A 249 21.17 42.67 14.04
N TYR A 250 20.98 41.88 12.97
CA TYR A 250 21.93 41.74 11.85
C TYR A 250 21.16 41.60 10.53
N ARG A 251 21.44 42.47 9.55
CA ARG A 251 20.78 42.47 8.23
C ARG A 251 20.99 41.15 7.46
N SER A 252 22.21 40.62 7.48
CA SER A 252 22.59 39.35 6.85
C SER A 252 21.74 38.16 7.35
N SER A 253 21.40 38.11 8.64
CA SER A 253 20.62 37.00 9.21
C SER A 253 19.21 36.90 8.65
N ARG A 254 18.60 38.01 8.19
CA ARG A 254 17.28 38.01 7.56
C ARG A 254 17.36 37.45 6.14
N GLU A 255 18.30 37.95 5.36
CA GLU A 255 18.51 37.54 3.95
C GLU A 255 18.86 36.04 3.88
N THR A 256 19.69 35.54 4.80
CA THR A 256 19.99 34.11 4.91
C THR A 256 18.76 33.26 5.20
N GLN A 257 17.86 33.68 6.10
CA GLN A 257 16.65 32.91 6.43
C GLN A 257 15.66 32.86 5.27
N VAL A 258 15.55 33.96 4.52
CA VAL A 258 14.71 33.99 3.31
C VAL A 258 15.28 33.07 2.24
N LEU A 259 16.60 33.10 2.02
CA LEU A 259 17.26 32.19 1.10
C LEU A 259 17.06 30.73 1.50
N VAL A 260 17.28 30.39 2.78
CA VAL A 260 17.03 29.04 3.31
C VAL A 260 15.56 28.64 3.14
N GLY A 261 14.63 29.56 3.41
CA GLY A 261 13.20 29.33 3.21
C GLY A 261 12.84 29.03 1.76
N LEU A 262 13.41 29.80 0.82
CA LEU A 262 13.22 29.58 -0.61
C LEU A 262 13.82 28.24 -1.06
N LEU A 263 15.02 27.89 -0.59
CA LEU A 263 15.65 26.61 -0.90
C LEU A 263 14.81 25.42 -0.42
N PHE A 264 14.29 25.46 0.82
CA PHE A 264 13.40 24.41 1.32
C PHE A 264 12.08 24.36 0.56
N PHE A 265 11.51 25.50 0.20
CA PHE A 265 10.31 25.56 -0.62
C PHE A 265 10.53 24.91 -2.00
N LEU A 266 11.61 25.26 -2.69
CA LEU A 266 11.98 24.66 -3.98
C LEU A 266 12.30 23.17 -3.86
N ALA A 267 12.97 22.74 -2.79
CA ALA A 267 13.23 21.33 -2.53
C ALA A 267 11.92 20.55 -2.28
N GLY A 268 10.96 21.14 -1.58
CA GLY A 268 9.63 20.57 -1.38
C GLY A 268 8.86 20.40 -2.69
N LEU A 269 8.89 21.43 -3.56
CA LEU A 269 8.31 21.34 -4.92
C LEU A 269 9.03 20.29 -5.78
N GLY A 270 10.35 20.19 -5.68
CA GLY A 270 11.13 19.15 -6.34
C GLY A 270 10.72 17.75 -5.88
N GLY A 271 10.50 17.56 -4.57
CA GLY A 271 10.00 16.30 -4.02
C GLY A 271 8.61 15.93 -4.55
N ALA A 272 7.70 16.90 -4.64
CA ALA A 272 6.38 16.72 -5.25
C ALA A 272 6.49 16.33 -6.74
N PHE A 273 7.33 17.04 -7.50
CA PHE A 273 7.58 16.71 -8.91
C PHE A 273 8.15 15.31 -9.09
N LEU A 274 9.12 14.90 -8.28
CA LEU A 274 9.70 13.55 -8.33
C LEU A 274 8.65 12.46 -8.07
N LEU A 275 7.70 12.71 -7.17
CA LEU A 275 6.62 11.79 -6.89
C LEU A 275 5.66 11.66 -8.09
N GLU A 276 5.18 12.76 -8.66
CA GLU A 276 4.31 12.72 -9.84
C GLU A 276 5.01 12.12 -11.05
N ASN A 277 6.29 12.44 -11.25
CA ASN A 277 7.10 11.83 -12.30
C ASN A 277 7.23 10.30 -12.09
N SER A 278 7.23 9.82 -10.84
CA SER A 278 7.25 8.37 -10.58
C SER A 278 5.95 7.69 -11.05
N PHE A 279 4.79 8.31 -10.83
CA PHE A 279 3.51 7.80 -11.34
C PHE A 279 3.44 7.90 -12.87
N TYR A 280 3.91 9.00 -13.46
CA TYR A 280 4.00 9.14 -14.91
C TYR A 280 4.86 8.03 -15.55
N ARG A 281 6.02 7.72 -14.96
CA ARG A 281 6.88 6.61 -15.41
C ARG A 281 6.20 5.25 -15.30
N ASP A 282 5.37 5.03 -14.28
CA ASP A 282 4.60 3.80 -14.14
C ASP A 282 3.54 3.68 -15.24
N ARG A 283 2.81 4.78 -15.54
CA ARG A 283 1.83 4.82 -16.64
C ARG A 283 2.49 4.59 -18.00
N SER A 284 3.61 5.26 -18.26
CA SER A 284 4.36 5.08 -19.51
C SER A 284 4.78 3.63 -19.70
N ALA A 285 5.32 2.99 -18.66
CA ALA A 285 5.71 1.58 -18.74
C ALA A 285 4.50 0.64 -18.98
N ARG A 286 3.35 0.93 -18.37
CA ARG A 286 2.11 0.17 -18.63
C ARG A 286 1.65 0.33 -20.07
N GLU A 287 1.75 1.53 -20.62
CA GLU A 287 1.39 1.79 -22.01
C GLU A 287 2.34 1.10 -23.00
N ASP A 288 3.63 1.06 -22.67
CA ASP A 288 4.63 0.29 -23.43
C ASP A 288 4.28 -1.20 -23.43
N TYR A 289 3.81 -1.74 -22.30
CA TYR A 289 3.34 -3.13 -22.22
C TYR A 289 2.06 -3.36 -23.04
N ARG A 290 1.07 -2.46 -22.97
CA ARG A 290 -0.13 -2.56 -23.82
C ARG A 290 0.23 -2.52 -25.31
N SER A 291 1.17 -1.66 -25.69
CA SER A 291 1.65 -1.53 -27.06
C SER A 291 2.46 -2.74 -27.53
N SER A 292 3.29 -3.32 -26.66
CA SER A 292 4.00 -4.59 -26.94
C SER A 292 3.00 -5.72 -27.18
N PHE A 293 1.93 -5.76 -26.38
CA PHE A 293 0.86 -6.74 -26.54
C PHE A 293 0.17 -6.60 -27.90
N SER A 294 -0.23 -5.38 -28.29
CA SER A 294 -0.92 -5.15 -29.57
C SER A 294 -0.06 -5.49 -30.79
N ARG A 295 1.26 -5.28 -30.73
CA ARG A 295 2.18 -5.62 -31.83
C ARG A 295 2.29 -7.12 -32.08
N HIS A 296 2.22 -7.93 -31.03
CA HIS A 296 2.57 -9.35 -31.10
C HIS A 296 1.39 -10.31 -30.91
N TRP A 297 0.29 -9.86 -30.31
CA TRP A 297 -0.84 -10.73 -30.04
C TRP A 297 -1.57 -11.14 -31.32
N ARG A 298 -1.82 -12.44 -31.44
CA ARG A 298 -2.70 -13.05 -32.44
C ARG A 298 -3.60 -14.07 -31.74
N GLU A 299 -4.85 -14.18 -32.19
CA GLU A 299 -5.79 -15.16 -31.64
C GLU A 299 -5.33 -16.60 -31.94
N GLU A 300 -4.82 -16.82 -33.15
CA GLU A 300 -4.14 -18.04 -33.57
C GLU A 300 -2.71 -18.05 -33.01
N THR A 301 -2.54 -18.70 -31.86
CA THR A 301 -1.25 -18.88 -31.20
C THR A 301 -1.13 -20.31 -30.67
N CYS A 302 0.08 -20.69 -30.27
CA CYS A 302 0.36 -21.98 -29.65
C CYS A 302 -0.38 -22.14 -28.30
N ARG A 303 -0.38 -23.37 -27.78
CA ARG A 303 -0.91 -23.75 -26.47
C ARG A 303 0.12 -24.58 -25.70
N VAL A 304 0.04 -24.59 -24.38
CA VAL A 304 0.97 -25.26 -23.47
C VAL A 304 0.30 -26.48 -22.88
N LYS A 305 0.76 -27.67 -23.28
CA LYS A 305 0.22 -28.95 -22.81
C LYS A 305 0.78 -29.35 -21.44
N LYS A 306 2.08 -29.16 -21.24
CA LYS A 306 2.79 -29.48 -19.99
C LYS A 306 3.77 -28.36 -19.63
N HIS A 307 3.92 -28.08 -18.35
CA HIS A 307 4.85 -27.08 -17.85
C HIS A 307 5.46 -27.53 -16.52
N ALA A 308 6.76 -27.83 -16.55
CA ALA A 308 7.55 -28.08 -15.35
C ALA A 308 8.36 -26.82 -15.01
N ILE A 309 8.20 -26.31 -13.79
CA ILE A 309 8.83 -25.07 -13.32
C ILE A 309 9.72 -25.43 -12.13
N ARG A 310 11.00 -25.04 -12.19
CA ARG A 310 11.89 -25.01 -11.03
C ARG A 310 12.08 -23.57 -10.61
N LEU A 311 11.80 -23.27 -9.34
CA LEU A 311 11.86 -21.92 -8.80
C LEU A 311 12.81 -21.87 -7.61
N LEU A 312 13.73 -20.90 -7.65
CA LEU A 312 14.61 -20.52 -6.56
C LEU A 312 14.40 -19.04 -6.22
N GLN A 313 14.09 -18.74 -4.96
CA GLN A 313 14.03 -17.37 -4.46
C GLN A 313 15.39 -16.97 -3.87
N ARG A 314 15.91 -15.80 -4.26
CA ARG A 314 17.10 -15.16 -3.68
C ARG A 314 16.76 -13.76 -3.20
N GLY A 315 16.38 -13.64 -1.94
CA GLY A 315 15.88 -12.40 -1.39
C GLY A 315 14.59 -11.95 -2.09
N LYS A 316 14.62 -10.75 -2.70
CA LYS A 316 13.50 -10.21 -3.50
C LYS A 316 13.53 -10.63 -4.98
N LYS A 317 14.51 -11.42 -5.40
CA LYS A 317 14.66 -11.88 -6.78
C LYS A 317 14.23 -13.34 -6.94
N LEU A 318 13.71 -13.66 -8.11
CA LEU A 318 13.38 -15.01 -8.53
C LEU A 318 14.39 -15.45 -9.59
N LYS A 319 14.74 -16.73 -9.54
CA LYS A 319 15.42 -17.44 -10.63
C LYS A 319 14.61 -18.69 -10.93
N ALA A 320 14.27 -18.91 -12.19
CA ALA A 320 13.46 -20.05 -12.58
C ALA A 320 13.90 -20.66 -13.90
N GLU A 321 13.63 -21.95 -14.01
CA GLU A 321 13.75 -22.75 -15.23
C GLU A 321 12.35 -23.28 -15.57
N SER A 322 11.89 -23.03 -16.78
CA SER A 322 10.60 -23.51 -17.29
C SER A 322 10.80 -24.46 -18.45
N ASN A 323 10.36 -25.71 -18.27
CA ASN A 323 10.32 -26.74 -19.29
C ASN A 323 8.88 -26.90 -19.79
N LEU A 324 8.61 -26.42 -21.00
CA LEU A 324 7.29 -26.33 -21.63
C LEU A 324 7.18 -27.35 -22.76
N LEU A 325 6.02 -27.99 -22.89
CA LEU A 325 5.63 -28.70 -24.11
C LEU A 325 4.54 -27.89 -24.80
N VAL A 326 4.91 -27.14 -25.83
CA VAL A 326 3.99 -26.31 -26.61
C VAL A 326 3.49 -27.07 -27.84
N TYR A 327 2.29 -26.73 -28.31
CA TYR A 327 1.71 -27.32 -29.52
C TYR A 327 0.87 -26.30 -30.29
N ASN A 328 0.67 -26.54 -31.58
CA ASN A 328 -0.20 -25.72 -32.41
C ASN A 328 -1.61 -26.35 -32.50
N PRO A 329 -2.65 -25.76 -31.88
CA PRO A 329 -4.02 -26.27 -31.99
C PRO A 329 -4.72 -25.87 -33.31
N GLY A 330 -4.14 -24.94 -34.06
CA GLY A 330 -4.75 -24.34 -35.25
C GLY A 330 -4.67 -25.23 -36.49
N LYS A 331 -5.25 -24.73 -37.59
CA LYS A 331 -5.19 -25.37 -38.91
C LYS A 331 -4.06 -24.81 -39.79
N ALA A 332 -3.56 -23.63 -39.48
CA ALA A 332 -2.44 -22.99 -40.15
C ALA A 332 -1.15 -23.20 -39.36
N SER A 333 -0.01 -23.24 -40.06
CA SER A 333 1.30 -23.30 -39.42
C SER A 333 1.64 -21.98 -38.73
N LEU A 334 2.34 -22.06 -37.61
CA LEU A 334 2.86 -20.89 -36.90
C LEU A 334 4.31 -20.68 -37.32
N ASP A 335 4.63 -19.50 -37.85
CA ASP A 335 6.02 -19.16 -38.23
C ASP A 335 6.94 -18.98 -37.02
N ARG A 336 6.34 -18.58 -35.89
CA ARG A 336 7.03 -18.24 -34.65
C ARG A 336 6.17 -18.64 -33.46
N VAL A 337 6.82 -18.99 -32.36
CA VAL A 337 6.16 -19.25 -31.07
C VAL A 337 6.18 -17.97 -30.25
N VAL A 338 5.03 -17.59 -29.68
CA VAL A 338 4.86 -16.38 -28.87
C VAL A 338 4.46 -16.78 -27.45
N LEU A 339 5.24 -16.33 -26.47
CA LEU A 339 4.98 -16.53 -25.04
C LEU A 339 4.97 -15.19 -24.30
N PHE A 340 4.28 -15.15 -23.16
CA PHE A 340 4.18 -13.99 -22.28
C PHE A 340 4.84 -14.30 -20.96
N LEU A 341 5.73 -13.40 -20.52
CA LEU A 341 6.44 -13.47 -19.25
C LEU A 341 6.52 -12.05 -18.68
N ASN A 342 6.48 -11.90 -17.35
CA ASN A 342 6.61 -10.59 -16.71
C ASN A 342 7.86 -9.83 -17.22
N PRO A 343 7.74 -8.55 -17.62
CA PRO A 343 8.87 -7.74 -18.12
C PRO A 343 10.05 -7.61 -17.14
N GLY A 344 9.79 -7.69 -15.83
CA GLY A 344 10.82 -7.64 -14.79
C GLY A 344 11.63 -8.93 -14.66
N LEU A 345 11.25 -10.00 -15.37
CA LEU A 345 11.99 -11.25 -15.48
C LEU A 345 12.75 -11.29 -16.81
N ARG A 346 14.08 -11.23 -16.72
CA ARG A 346 14.99 -11.28 -17.85
C ARG A 346 15.19 -12.73 -18.29
N VAL A 347 14.94 -13.00 -19.57
CA VAL A 347 15.24 -14.29 -20.20
C VAL A 347 16.75 -14.40 -20.39
N LEU A 348 17.32 -15.51 -19.91
CA LEU A 348 18.75 -15.82 -19.99
C LEU A 348 19.04 -16.75 -21.16
N SER A 349 18.18 -17.76 -21.37
CA SER A 349 18.35 -18.72 -22.46
C SER A 349 17.00 -19.32 -22.87
N VAL A 350 16.88 -19.64 -24.15
CA VAL A 350 15.78 -20.44 -24.71
C VAL A 350 16.39 -21.58 -25.48
N LYS A 351 15.99 -22.82 -25.18
CA LYS A 351 16.53 -24.03 -25.77
C LYS A 351 15.41 -24.99 -26.17
N SER A 352 15.70 -25.86 -27.13
CA SER A 352 14.89 -27.05 -27.42
C SER A 352 15.81 -28.27 -27.38
N GLY A 353 15.65 -29.11 -26.36
CA GLY A 353 16.64 -30.14 -26.04
C GLY A 353 17.99 -29.52 -25.69
N GLY A 354 19.06 -29.93 -26.37
CA GLY A 354 20.41 -29.35 -26.20
C GLY A 354 20.67 -28.09 -27.02
N ASN A 355 19.80 -27.71 -27.95
CA ASN A 355 20.07 -26.67 -28.93
C ASN A 355 19.50 -25.32 -28.50
N ALA A 356 20.33 -24.27 -28.50
CA ALA A 356 19.88 -22.90 -28.28
C ALA A 356 19.02 -22.39 -29.44
N LEU A 357 17.98 -21.61 -29.11
CA LEU A 357 17.06 -21.02 -30.07
C LEU A 357 17.22 -19.50 -30.11
N SER A 358 17.14 -18.93 -31.32
CA SER A 358 16.97 -17.50 -31.51
C SER A 358 15.65 -17.05 -30.91
N HIS A 359 15.70 -15.99 -30.12
CA HIS A 359 14.53 -15.37 -29.53
C HIS A 359 14.70 -13.86 -29.45
N ASP A 360 13.58 -13.16 -29.53
CA ASP A 360 13.48 -11.72 -29.33
C ASP A 360 12.55 -11.40 -28.16
N ARG A 361 12.76 -10.23 -27.55
CA ARG A 361 12.07 -9.77 -26.36
C ARG A 361 11.55 -8.36 -26.55
N ASP A 362 10.22 -8.20 -26.63
CA ASP A 362 9.54 -6.91 -26.58
C ASP A 362 8.66 -6.84 -25.34
N GLY A 363 9.08 -6.09 -24.31
CA GLY A 363 8.30 -5.92 -23.08
C GLY A 363 7.99 -7.26 -22.40
N GLN A 364 6.72 -7.63 -22.33
CA GLN A 364 6.24 -8.91 -21.78
C GLN A 364 6.25 -10.06 -22.78
N VAL A 365 6.51 -9.84 -24.07
CA VAL A 365 6.42 -10.86 -25.13
C VAL A 365 7.78 -11.48 -25.43
N ILE A 366 7.83 -12.81 -25.54
CA ILE A 366 8.97 -13.59 -26.00
C ILE A 366 8.58 -14.19 -27.35
N THR A 367 9.32 -13.82 -28.39
CA THR A 367 9.14 -14.39 -29.73
C THR A 367 10.27 -15.37 -29.99
N ILE A 368 9.96 -16.60 -30.38
CA ILE A 368 10.94 -17.66 -30.66
C ILE A 368 10.82 -18.03 -32.13
N ASP A 369 11.93 -17.94 -32.87
CA ASP A 369 12.00 -18.20 -34.31
C ASP A 369 11.96 -19.70 -34.61
N ARG A 370 10.79 -20.30 -34.41
CA ARG A 370 10.52 -21.71 -34.69
C ARG A 370 9.17 -21.89 -35.37
N PHE A 371 9.25 -22.48 -36.55
CA PHE A 371 8.10 -22.98 -37.28
C PHE A 371 7.44 -24.16 -36.55
N LEU A 372 6.12 -24.15 -36.47
CA LEU A 372 5.33 -25.20 -35.83
C LEU A 372 4.07 -25.52 -36.65
N SER A 373 4.05 -26.69 -37.28
CA SER A 373 2.91 -27.13 -38.10
C SER A 373 1.67 -27.44 -37.24
N PRO A 374 0.47 -27.46 -37.83
CA PRO A 374 -0.76 -27.88 -37.17
C PRO A 374 -0.62 -29.23 -36.46
N GLY A 375 -0.94 -29.29 -35.17
CA GLY A 375 -0.86 -30.52 -34.37
C GLY A 375 0.54 -30.90 -33.88
N ASP A 376 1.61 -30.29 -34.41
CA ASP A 376 2.98 -30.55 -33.97
C ASP A 376 3.24 -30.03 -32.57
N THR A 377 4.22 -30.64 -31.90
CA THR A 377 4.66 -30.27 -30.55
C THR A 377 6.13 -29.86 -30.53
N LEU A 378 6.47 -28.88 -29.70
CA LEU A 378 7.83 -28.41 -29.48
C LEU A 378 8.13 -28.38 -27.98
N SER A 379 9.29 -28.93 -27.59
CA SER A 379 9.78 -28.85 -26.21
C SER A 379 10.68 -27.63 -26.07
N LEU A 380 10.38 -26.76 -25.11
CA LEU A 380 11.12 -25.53 -24.83
C LEU A 380 11.63 -25.53 -23.39
N SER A 381 12.87 -25.16 -23.20
CA SER A 381 13.48 -24.89 -21.89
C SER A 381 13.87 -23.42 -21.85
N ILE A 382 13.34 -22.69 -20.87
CA ILE A 382 13.52 -21.24 -20.73
C ILE A 382 14.08 -20.95 -19.34
N ASP A 383 15.28 -20.37 -19.30
CA ASP A 383 15.91 -19.88 -18.08
C ASP A 383 15.64 -18.38 -17.93
N TYR A 384 15.21 -17.93 -16.76
CA TYR A 384 14.95 -16.52 -16.51
C TYR A 384 15.16 -16.13 -15.04
N GLU A 385 15.46 -14.86 -14.82
CA GLU A 385 15.68 -14.30 -13.48
C GLU A 385 15.29 -12.83 -13.39
N GLY A 386 14.98 -12.35 -12.19
CA GLY A 386 14.72 -10.94 -11.97
C GLY A 386 13.78 -10.66 -10.81
N THR A 387 13.09 -9.53 -10.87
CA THR A 387 12.09 -9.10 -9.90
C THR A 387 10.77 -8.93 -10.62
N ILE A 388 9.67 -9.38 -10.04
CA ILE A 388 8.36 -9.17 -10.63
C ILE A 388 8.09 -7.66 -10.76
N ASP A 389 7.79 -7.22 -11.99
CA ASP A 389 7.29 -5.89 -12.25
C ASP A 389 5.79 -5.86 -12.05
N ASP A 390 5.34 -5.25 -10.95
CA ASP A 390 3.93 -5.20 -10.60
C ASP A 390 3.10 -4.34 -11.58
N ARG A 391 3.74 -3.46 -12.35
CA ARG A 391 3.06 -2.65 -13.37
C ARG A 391 2.47 -3.52 -14.49
N TYR A 392 2.94 -4.75 -14.65
CA TYR A 392 2.38 -5.74 -15.57
C TYR A 392 1.06 -6.36 -15.06
N CYS A 393 0.79 -6.31 -13.76
CA CYS A 393 -0.47 -6.84 -13.22
C CYS A 393 -1.66 -5.99 -13.70
N ASP A 394 -2.78 -6.65 -14.00
CA ASP A 394 -4.05 -5.99 -14.36
C ASP A 394 -3.93 -4.93 -15.48
N LEU A 395 -3.19 -5.20 -16.57
CA LEU A 395 -3.00 -4.24 -17.68
C LEU A 395 -4.29 -3.77 -18.36
N HIS A 396 -5.36 -4.55 -18.27
CA HIS A 396 -6.68 -4.20 -18.80
C HIS A 396 -7.36 -3.06 -18.05
N LEU A 397 -6.92 -2.74 -16.83
CA LEU A 397 -7.47 -1.62 -16.07
C LEU A 397 -6.96 -0.29 -16.65
N PRO A 398 -7.85 0.71 -16.82
CA PRO A 398 -7.45 2.09 -17.02
C PRO A 398 -6.54 2.57 -15.87
N ASP A 399 -5.62 3.48 -16.17
CA ASP A 399 -4.61 3.92 -15.18
C ASP A 399 -5.26 4.52 -13.93
N LYS A 400 -6.35 5.29 -14.09
CA LYS A 400 -7.14 5.85 -12.99
C LYS A 400 -7.66 4.78 -12.03
N ASP A 401 -8.15 3.66 -12.56
CA ASP A 401 -8.71 2.57 -11.76
C ASP A 401 -7.61 1.71 -11.14
N HIS A 402 -6.49 1.56 -11.86
CA HIS A 402 -5.30 0.87 -11.36
C HIS A 402 -4.68 1.60 -10.16
N GLU A 403 -4.58 2.92 -10.24
CA GLU A 403 -3.99 3.80 -9.23
C GLU A 403 -4.95 4.17 -8.09
N ALA A 404 -6.23 3.79 -8.18
CA ALA A 404 -7.23 4.07 -7.16
C ALA A 404 -6.84 3.43 -5.81
N VAL A 405 -6.65 4.29 -4.81
CA VAL A 405 -6.14 3.91 -3.48
C VAL A 405 -7.20 3.31 -2.55
N PHE A 406 -8.45 3.74 -2.73
CA PHE A 406 -9.53 3.52 -1.76
C PHE A 406 -10.37 2.26 -2.04
N TYR A 407 -10.41 1.74 -3.28
CA TYR A 407 -11.04 0.45 -3.65
C TYR A 407 -12.33 0.10 -2.86
N ASN A 408 -13.38 0.91 -3.03
CA ASN A 408 -14.69 0.80 -2.34
C ASN A 408 -14.67 0.98 -0.80
N ASP A 409 -13.52 1.28 -0.21
CA ASP A 409 -13.40 1.85 1.13
C ASP A 409 -13.58 3.38 1.04
N CYS A 410 -14.17 3.99 2.06
CA CYS A 410 -14.33 5.45 2.12
C CYS A 410 -13.26 6.12 2.99
N PHE A 411 -12.39 5.34 3.64
CA PHE A 411 -11.48 5.85 4.66
C PHE A 411 -10.05 5.29 4.55
N PHE A 412 -9.86 3.99 4.32
CA PHE A 412 -8.53 3.40 4.32
C PHE A 412 -7.92 3.33 2.91
N PRO A 413 -6.86 4.09 2.61
CA PRO A 413 -6.13 3.96 1.36
C PRO A 413 -5.22 2.73 1.43
N THR A 414 -5.70 1.59 0.93
CA THR A 414 -4.94 0.32 0.97
C THR A 414 -3.92 0.22 -0.16
N GLY A 415 -4.13 0.98 -1.24
CA GLY A 415 -3.39 0.82 -2.49
C GLY A 415 -3.67 -0.52 -3.18
N ARG A 416 -2.92 -0.80 -4.25
CA ARG A 416 -2.98 -2.03 -5.05
C ARG A 416 -1.57 -2.57 -5.26
N ARG A 417 -1.43 -3.89 -5.15
CA ARG A 417 -0.28 -4.66 -5.64
C ARG A 417 -0.71 -6.08 -5.98
N GLY A 418 -0.27 -6.59 -7.13
CA GLY A 418 -0.66 -7.91 -7.64
C GLY A 418 0.29 -9.04 -7.25
N SER A 419 1.47 -8.72 -6.71
CA SER A 419 2.47 -9.73 -6.33
C SER A 419 3.39 -9.29 -5.20
N PHE A 420 3.88 -10.25 -4.42
CA PHE A 420 4.83 -10.00 -3.33
C PHE A 420 5.97 -11.01 -3.37
N VAL A 421 7.21 -10.51 -3.34
CA VAL A 421 8.43 -11.33 -3.26
C VAL A 421 9.32 -10.72 -2.19
N GLU A 422 9.14 -11.21 -0.96
CA GLU A 422 9.87 -10.80 0.23
C GLU A 422 10.45 -12.04 0.93
N ASN A 423 11.44 -11.87 1.81
CA ASN A 423 12.10 -13.00 2.46
C ASN A 423 11.09 -13.85 3.27
N ASN A 424 10.16 -13.19 3.97
CA ASN A 424 9.20 -13.83 4.85
C ASN A 424 7.82 -14.04 4.21
N PHE A 425 7.62 -13.56 2.98
CA PHE A 425 6.33 -13.62 2.30
C PHE A 425 6.50 -13.67 0.79
N LEU A 426 5.90 -14.68 0.17
CA LEU A 426 5.89 -14.92 -1.26
C LEU A 426 4.43 -15.09 -1.71
N LEU A 427 4.00 -14.27 -2.67
CA LEU A 427 2.68 -14.34 -3.26
C LEU A 427 2.80 -14.08 -4.75
N LEU A 428 2.69 -15.15 -5.52
CA LEU A 428 2.72 -15.14 -6.97
C LEU A 428 1.44 -15.77 -7.48
N THR A 429 0.71 -15.06 -8.33
CA THR A 429 -0.49 -15.58 -9.01
C THR A 429 -0.24 -15.61 -10.50
N PRO A 430 -1.02 -16.34 -11.31
CA PRO A 430 -0.90 -16.29 -12.76
C PRO A 430 -0.91 -14.85 -13.31
N ALA A 431 -1.68 -13.96 -12.68
CA ALA A 431 -1.79 -12.54 -13.00
C ALA A 431 -0.45 -11.80 -13.00
N SER A 432 0.51 -12.20 -12.17
CA SER A 432 1.82 -11.56 -12.10
C SER A 432 2.75 -11.95 -13.25
N GLY A 433 2.39 -12.96 -14.06
CA GLY A 433 3.22 -13.43 -15.17
C GLY A 433 4.57 -13.99 -14.74
N TRP A 434 4.68 -14.54 -13.51
CA TRP A 434 5.93 -15.12 -12.98
C TRP A 434 6.42 -16.38 -13.73
N TYR A 435 5.52 -16.92 -14.54
CA TYR A 435 5.56 -17.96 -15.54
C TYR A 435 5.61 -17.60 -17.03
N PRO A 436 6.39 -18.22 -17.94
CA PRO A 436 6.07 -18.09 -19.37
C PRO A 436 4.74 -18.82 -19.70
N VAL A 437 3.82 -18.13 -20.39
CA VAL A 437 2.51 -18.66 -20.81
C VAL A 437 2.20 -18.34 -22.27
N SER A 438 1.42 -19.16 -22.96
CA SER A 438 1.01 -18.89 -24.36
C SER A 438 -0.15 -17.89 -24.46
N ILE A 439 -1.01 -17.85 -23.45
CA ILE A 439 -2.13 -16.91 -23.33
C ILE A 439 -1.87 -16.01 -22.12
N PRO A 440 -1.92 -14.68 -22.27
CA PRO A 440 -1.71 -13.77 -21.15
C PRO A 440 -2.79 -13.96 -20.06
N PRO A 441 -2.49 -13.55 -18.81
CA PRO A 441 -3.47 -13.61 -17.73
C PRO A 441 -4.73 -12.80 -18.00
N SER A 442 -4.60 -11.63 -18.63
CA SER A 442 -5.70 -10.80 -19.13
C SER A 442 -5.33 -10.16 -20.47
N ASN A 443 -6.22 -10.17 -21.44
CA ASN A 443 -6.08 -9.35 -22.65
C ASN A 443 -6.34 -7.88 -22.27
N PRO A 444 -5.38 -6.94 -22.47
CA PRO A 444 -5.54 -5.55 -22.08
C PRO A 444 -6.67 -4.80 -22.82
N PHE A 445 -6.98 -5.21 -24.05
CA PHE A 445 -7.96 -4.51 -24.91
C PHE A 445 -9.33 -5.20 -24.93
N MET A 446 -9.35 -6.51 -24.71
CA MET A 446 -10.58 -7.31 -24.70
C MET A 446 -10.59 -8.29 -23.51
N PRO A 447 -10.67 -7.78 -22.25
CA PRO A 447 -10.55 -8.62 -21.06
C PRO A 447 -11.60 -9.74 -21.01
N LEU A 448 -12.83 -9.45 -21.46
CA LEU A 448 -13.93 -10.42 -21.52
C LEU A 448 -13.71 -11.57 -22.51
N SER A 449 -12.79 -11.42 -23.45
CA SER A 449 -12.43 -12.42 -24.46
C SER A 449 -11.02 -12.97 -24.25
N THR A 450 -10.52 -12.90 -23.01
CA THR A 450 -9.25 -13.54 -22.68
C THR A 450 -9.42 -15.06 -22.74
N GLY A 451 -8.75 -15.71 -23.69
CA GLY A 451 -8.75 -17.16 -23.84
C GLY A 451 -8.22 -17.90 -22.60
N ARG A 452 -8.26 -19.23 -22.65
CA ARG A 452 -7.71 -20.12 -21.61
C ARG A 452 -6.86 -21.21 -22.22
N ASP A 453 -5.83 -21.56 -21.47
CA ASP A 453 -4.95 -22.69 -21.76
C ASP A 453 -5.04 -23.65 -20.58
N PHE A 454 -5.08 -24.95 -20.84
CA PHE A 454 -5.20 -25.98 -19.82
C PHE A 454 -3.92 -26.81 -19.80
N THR A 455 -3.10 -26.60 -18.77
CA THR A 455 -1.74 -27.11 -18.71
C THR A 455 -1.55 -28.04 -17.53
N LEU A 456 -0.84 -29.16 -17.73
CA LEU A 456 -0.38 -30.02 -16.64
C LEU A 456 0.88 -29.44 -16.02
N PHE A 457 0.80 -29.06 -14.74
CA PHE A 457 1.89 -28.40 -14.01
C PHE A 457 2.64 -29.33 -13.07
N THR A 458 3.97 -29.18 -13.07
CA THR A 458 4.86 -29.66 -12.00
C THR A 458 5.69 -28.47 -11.51
N LEU A 459 5.56 -28.10 -10.23
CA LEU A 459 6.31 -27.01 -9.63
C LEU A 459 7.30 -27.56 -8.61
N GLU A 460 8.58 -27.24 -8.75
CA GLU A 460 9.62 -27.51 -7.76
C GLU A 460 10.08 -26.18 -7.14
N VAL A 461 9.90 -26.04 -5.84
CA VAL A 461 10.37 -24.88 -5.06
C VAL A 461 11.62 -25.31 -4.31
N GLU A 462 12.76 -24.74 -4.69
CA GLU A 462 14.07 -25.02 -4.09
C GLU A 462 14.33 -24.11 -2.89
N ASN A 463 14.76 -24.70 -1.78
CA ASN A 463 15.21 -24.01 -0.57
C ASN A 463 14.27 -22.85 -0.16
N PRO A 464 12.96 -23.12 0.05
CA PRO A 464 12.01 -22.06 0.37
C PRO A 464 12.41 -21.30 1.63
N LEU A 465 12.40 -19.97 1.54
CA LEU A 465 12.73 -19.09 2.68
C LEU A 465 11.61 -19.07 3.73
N GLN A 466 10.39 -19.43 3.33
CA GLN A 466 9.21 -19.43 4.19
C GLN A 466 8.89 -20.81 4.74
N LYS A 467 8.30 -20.87 5.95
CA LYS A 467 7.97 -22.12 6.65
C LYS A 467 6.84 -22.90 5.99
N THR A 468 5.79 -22.20 5.54
CA THR A 468 4.63 -22.80 4.86
C THR A 468 4.66 -22.38 3.40
N VAL A 469 4.65 -23.36 2.50
CA VAL A 469 4.55 -23.15 1.05
C VAL A 469 3.34 -23.92 0.52
N VAL A 470 2.51 -23.24 -0.25
CA VAL A 470 1.25 -23.76 -0.80
C VAL A 470 1.17 -23.40 -2.28
N SER A 471 0.86 -24.39 -3.10
CA SER A 471 0.57 -24.27 -4.52
C SER A 471 -0.47 -25.34 -4.89
N GLN A 472 -1.05 -25.24 -6.09
CA GLN A 472 -1.96 -26.26 -6.62
C GLN A 472 -1.23 -27.57 -6.91
N GLY A 473 -1.95 -28.69 -6.79
CA GLY A 473 -1.44 -30.04 -6.96
C GLY A 473 -1.11 -30.75 -5.65
N VAL A 474 -0.63 -31.98 -5.75
CA VAL A 474 -0.24 -32.81 -4.60
C VAL A 474 1.18 -32.46 -4.16
N PRO A 475 1.39 -32.00 -2.91
CA PRO A 475 2.72 -31.68 -2.40
C PRO A 475 3.50 -32.95 -2.05
N CYS A 476 4.78 -32.96 -2.39
CA CYS A 476 5.75 -33.96 -1.99
C CYS A 476 7.04 -33.25 -1.58
N LYS A 477 7.47 -33.42 -0.33
CA LYS A 477 8.71 -32.83 0.17
C LYS A 477 9.86 -33.83 -0.06
N LEU A 478 10.86 -33.42 -0.85
CA LEU A 478 12.09 -34.17 -1.10
C LEU A 478 13.27 -33.33 -0.65
N ASN A 479 13.88 -33.65 0.50
CA ASN A 479 14.98 -32.87 1.09
C ASN A 479 14.59 -31.39 1.23
N ASP A 480 15.39 -30.49 0.64
CA ASP A 480 15.17 -29.03 0.61
C ASP A 480 14.33 -28.55 -0.58
N VAL A 481 13.68 -29.47 -1.30
CA VAL A 481 12.80 -29.16 -2.42
C VAL A 481 11.37 -29.58 -2.10
N ILE A 482 10.41 -28.69 -2.40
CA ILE A 482 8.99 -29.02 -2.34
C ILE A 482 8.46 -29.12 -3.77
N ARG A 483 7.99 -30.31 -4.15
CA ARG A 483 7.40 -30.57 -5.45
C ARG A 483 5.88 -30.61 -5.36
N PHE A 484 5.19 -29.84 -6.18
CA PHE A 484 3.75 -29.89 -6.37
C PHE A 484 3.44 -30.45 -7.75
N THR A 485 2.64 -31.52 -7.82
CA THR A 485 2.28 -32.16 -9.09
C THR A 485 0.76 -32.14 -9.26
N SER A 486 0.28 -31.54 -10.36
CA SER A 486 -1.15 -31.50 -10.68
C SER A 486 -1.54 -32.72 -11.49
N HIS A 487 -2.61 -33.43 -11.11
CA HIS A 487 -3.14 -34.54 -11.91
C HIS A 487 -4.05 -34.04 -13.04
N ASN A 488 -4.80 -32.98 -12.79
CA ASN A 488 -5.70 -32.37 -13.77
C ASN A 488 -5.03 -31.16 -14.44
N PRO A 489 -5.31 -30.89 -15.74
CA PRO A 489 -4.91 -29.66 -16.40
C PRO A 489 -5.53 -28.43 -15.72
N LEU A 490 -4.71 -27.42 -15.43
CA LEU A 490 -5.13 -26.17 -14.76
C LEU A 490 -4.95 -24.98 -15.70
N ASN A 491 -5.72 -23.91 -15.46
CA ASN A 491 -5.58 -22.65 -16.20
C ASN A 491 -4.35 -21.83 -15.81
N GLY A 492 -3.73 -22.18 -14.69
CA GLY A 492 -2.56 -21.54 -14.13
C GLY A 492 -2.36 -21.94 -12.69
N ILE A 493 -1.19 -21.61 -12.14
CA ILE A 493 -0.82 -21.92 -10.77
C ILE A 493 -0.38 -20.67 -9.99
N SER A 494 -0.68 -20.66 -8.71
CA SER A 494 -0.28 -19.63 -7.76
C SER A 494 0.67 -20.25 -6.73
N LEU A 495 1.64 -19.48 -6.29
CA LEU A 495 2.56 -19.87 -5.23
C LEU A 495 2.40 -18.91 -4.04
N TYR A 496 2.05 -19.48 -2.90
CA TYR A 496 2.00 -18.82 -1.61
C TYR A 496 3.10 -19.35 -0.71
N GLY A 497 3.87 -18.46 -0.10
CA GLY A 497 4.88 -18.79 0.90
C GLY A 497 4.79 -17.81 2.06
N ALA A 498 4.61 -18.29 3.29
CA ALA A 498 4.55 -17.43 4.46
C ALA A 498 4.98 -18.16 5.74
N ASN A 499 5.27 -17.38 6.78
CA ASN A 499 5.58 -17.90 8.11
C ASN A 499 4.30 -17.94 8.97
N THR A 500 3.32 -18.74 8.55
CA THR A 500 1.99 -18.85 9.18
C THR A 500 1.87 -20.01 10.16
N LEU A 501 0.86 -19.91 11.02
CA LEU A 501 0.28 -21.02 11.76
C LEU A 501 -0.77 -21.70 10.88
N ASN A 502 -0.77 -23.03 10.89
CA ASN A 502 -1.64 -23.83 10.04
C ASN A 502 -2.72 -24.48 10.90
N TYR A 503 -3.99 -24.23 10.57
CA TYR A 503 -5.14 -24.81 11.25
C TYR A 503 -5.94 -25.66 10.28
N THR A 504 -6.41 -26.83 10.72
CA THR A 504 -7.21 -27.73 9.90
C THR A 504 -8.58 -27.92 10.51
N ALA A 505 -9.61 -27.70 9.70
CA ALA A 505 -11.01 -27.90 10.08
C ALA A 505 -11.65 -28.89 9.08
N PRO A 506 -11.69 -30.19 9.40
CA PRO A 506 -12.36 -31.18 8.55
C PRO A 506 -13.87 -30.92 8.53
N VAL A 507 -14.47 -30.90 7.33
CA VAL A 507 -15.92 -30.77 7.16
C VAL A 507 -16.56 -32.15 7.25
N ASP A 508 -16.00 -33.12 6.51
CA ASP A 508 -16.36 -34.54 6.58
C ASP A 508 -15.14 -35.44 6.27
N THR A 509 -15.39 -36.72 5.97
CA THR A 509 -14.34 -37.71 5.66
C THR A 509 -13.68 -37.50 4.29
N SER A 510 -14.29 -36.69 3.42
CA SER A 510 -13.87 -36.47 2.04
C SER A 510 -13.28 -35.09 1.81
N PHE A 511 -13.55 -34.10 2.67
CA PHE A 511 -13.14 -32.72 2.44
C PHE A 511 -12.91 -31.94 3.75
N GLY A 512 -11.94 -31.02 3.73
CA GLY A 512 -11.67 -30.11 4.84
C GLY A 512 -11.12 -28.76 4.42
N PHE A 513 -11.06 -27.84 5.38
CA PHE A 513 -10.44 -26.53 5.21
C PHE A 513 -9.08 -26.49 5.90
N ARG A 514 -8.12 -25.80 5.27
CA ARG A 514 -6.84 -25.47 5.90
C ARG A 514 -6.64 -23.97 5.89
N PHE A 515 -6.46 -23.39 7.07
CA PHE A 515 -6.24 -21.96 7.24
C PHE A 515 -4.77 -21.70 7.54
N ASN A 516 -4.14 -20.85 6.74
CA ASN A 516 -2.76 -20.39 6.92
C ASN A 516 -2.83 -18.94 7.39
N LEU A 517 -2.73 -18.74 8.71
CA LEU A 517 -2.96 -17.46 9.38
C LEU A 517 -1.69 -17.00 10.11
N THR A 518 -1.48 -15.70 10.21
CA THR A 518 -0.35 -15.10 10.94
C THR A 518 -0.65 -14.98 12.44
N SER A 519 -0.30 -13.88 13.10
CA SER A 519 -0.48 -13.73 14.55
C SER A 519 -1.96 -13.83 14.96
N TRP A 520 -2.86 -13.37 14.10
CA TRP A 520 -4.30 -13.42 14.28
C TRP A 520 -4.85 -14.84 14.36
N GLY A 521 -4.13 -15.83 13.81
CA GLY A 521 -4.49 -17.24 13.89
C GLY A 521 -4.66 -17.73 15.32
N ARG A 522 -3.89 -17.21 16.28
CA ARG A 522 -4.01 -17.60 17.70
C ARG A 522 -5.31 -17.11 18.32
N ASP A 523 -5.70 -15.88 18.02
CA ASP A 523 -6.93 -15.30 18.56
C ASP A 523 -8.16 -15.89 17.89
N LEU A 524 -8.08 -16.18 16.58
CA LEU A 524 -9.10 -16.97 15.89
C LEU A 524 -9.21 -18.38 16.50
N ALA A 525 -8.10 -19.08 16.69
CA ALA A 525 -8.12 -20.40 17.33
C ALA A 525 -8.72 -20.36 18.73
N ARG A 526 -8.47 -19.30 19.52
CA ARG A 526 -9.12 -19.09 20.83
C ARG A 526 -10.62 -18.86 20.70
N MET A 527 -11.06 -17.95 19.82
CA MET A 527 -12.48 -17.67 19.58
C MET A 527 -13.25 -18.93 19.16
N PHE A 528 -12.65 -19.77 18.32
CA PHE A 528 -13.26 -21.00 17.84
C PHE A 528 -12.97 -22.24 18.72
N SER A 529 -12.16 -22.11 19.77
CA SER A 529 -11.80 -23.24 20.65
C SER A 529 -13.00 -23.85 21.38
N GLY A 530 -14.05 -23.05 21.61
CA GLY A 530 -15.30 -23.49 22.24
C GLY A 530 -16.28 -24.18 21.27
N ILE A 531 -16.00 -24.15 19.96
CA ILE A 531 -16.88 -24.75 18.95
C ILE A 531 -16.49 -26.21 18.76
N SER A 532 -17.40 -27.11 19.14
CA SER A 532 -17.20 -28.54 18.89
C SER A 532 -17.13 -28.84 17.38
N GLN A 533 -16.24 -29.75 16.99
CA GLN A 533 -16.12 -30.20 15.60
C GLN A 533 -17.47 -30.70 15.05
N ARG A 534 -18.28 -31.36 15.88
CA ARG A 534 -19.62 -31.82 15.52
C ARG A 534 -20.55 -30.65 15.16
N PHE A 535 -20.50 -29.57 15.93
CA PHE A 535 -21.30 -28.37 15.64
C PHE A 535 -20.83 -27.68 14.36
N PHE A 536 -19.52 -27.55 14.15
CA PHE A 536 -18.96 -27.00 12.90
C PHE A 536 -19.39 -27.83 11.69
N THR A 537 -19.23 -29.15 11.73
CA THR A 537 -19.71 -30.06 10.68
C THR A 537 -21.22 -29.93 10.48
N SER A 538 -22.02 -29.88 11.55
CA SER A 538 -23.48 -29.72 11.45
C SER A 538 -23.88 -28.39 10.81
N PHE A 539 -23.15 -27.31 11.11
CA PHE A 539 -23.36 -25.99 10.52
C PHE A 539 -23.12 -26.02 9.01
N TRP A 540 -21.98 -26.54 8.57
CA TRP A 540 -21.68 -26.72 7.14
C TRP A 540 -22.62 -27.71 6.43
N ARG A 541 -23.28 -28.58 7.20
CA ARG A 541 -24.34 -29.47 6.73
C ARG A 541 -25.76 -28.92 6.85
N SER A 542 -25.92 -27.64 7.22
CA SER A 542 -27.26 -27.02 7.28
C SER A 542 -27.76 -26.68 5.88
N GLU A 543 -29.07 -26.84 5.65
CA GLU A 543 -29.71 -26.47 4.36
C GLU A 543 -29.45 -25.01 3.97
N THR A 544 -29.36 -24.12 4.96
CA THR A 544 -29.08 -22.71 4.75
C THR A 544 -27.73 -22.50 4.07
N ILE A 545 -26.67 -23.16 4.55
CA ILE A 545 -25.33 -23.02 3.95
C ILE A 545 -25.25 -23.76 2.61
N TYR A 546 -25.93 -24.90 2.49
CA TYR A 546 -26.00 -25.63 1.24
C TYR A 546 -26.59 -24.81 0.08
N HIS A 547 -27.56 -23.94 0.36
CA HIS A 547 -28.12 -23.05 -0.65
C HIS A 547 -27.09 -22.07 -1.22
N TRP A 548 -26.08 -21.68 -0.43
CA TRP A 548 -25.04 -20.73 -0.85
C TRP A 548 -23.76 -21.42 -1.35
N TYR A 549 -23.37 -22.57 -0.79
CA TYR A 549 -22.13 -23.30 -1.12
C TYR A 549 -22.30 -24.83 -1.08
N ASP A 550 -22.53 -25.45 -2.24
CA ASP A 550 -22.63 -26.92 -2.38
C ASP A 550 -21.25 -27.58 -2.50
N TYR A 551 -20.58 -27.79 -1.37
CA TYR A 551 -19.23 -28.39 -1.32
C TYR A 551 -19.17 -29.84 -1.86
N ARG A 552 -20.31 -30.54 -1.99
CA ARG A 552 -20.38 -31.88 -2.61
C ARG A 552 -20.01 -31.87 -4.10
N ARG A 553 -20.00 -30.69 -4.72
CA ARG A 553 -19.51 -30.51 -6.10
C ARG A 553 -17.99 -30.44 -6.17
N PHE A 554 -17.30 -30.16 -5.06
CA PHE A 554 -15.83 -30.00 -5.06
C PHE A 554 -15.09 -31.22 -5.58
N PRO A 555 -15.46 -32.48 -5.24
CA PRO A 555 -14.84 -33.66 -5.84
C PRO A 555 -14.94 -33.74 -7.38
N ARG A 556 -15.86 -32.99 -8.00
CA ARG A 556 -16.03 -32.91 -9.47
C ARG A 556 -15.33 -31.69 -10.08
N MET A 557 -14.75 -30.81 -9.28
CA MET A 557 -14.06 -29.62 -9.76
C MET A 557 -12.64 -29.95 -10.20
N GLY A 558 -12.17 -29.32 -11.28
CA GLY A 558 -10.85 -29.62 -11.86
C GLY A 558 -9.66 -29.36 -10.93
N TRP A 559 -9.82 -28.49 -9.92
CA TRP A 559 -8.78 -28.20 -8.91
C TRP A 559 -8.73 -29.22 -7.76
N TYR A 560 -9.73 -30.09 -7.63
CA TYR A 560 -9.80 -31.03 -6.51
C TYR A 560 -8.80 -32.16 -6.67
N GLU A 561 -8.03 -32.41 -5.60
CA GLU A 561 -7.06 -33.47 -5.52
C GLU A 561 -7.46 -34.46 -4.41
N PRO A 562 -7.86 -35.70 -4.74
CA PRO A 562 -8.27 -36.69 -3.73
C PRO A 562 -7.18 -37.01 -2.69
N ARG A 563 -5.91 -36.89 -3.09
CA ARG A 563 -4.75 -37.10 -2.19
C ARG A 563 -4.44 -35.90 -1.30
N ASN A 564 -5.04 -34.73 -1.59
CA ASN A 564 -4.93 -33.53 -0.78
C ASN A 564 -6.29 -32.79 -0.76
N PRO A 565 -7.32 -33.35 -0.10
CA PRO A 565 -8.70 -32.89 -0.22
C PRO A 565 -8.99 -31.67 0.67
N TYR A 566 -8.10 -30.68 0.64
CA TYR A 566 -8.20 -29.47 1.43
C TYR A 566 -8.33 -28.24 0.55
N LEU A 567 -9.29 -27.38 0.87
CA LEU A 567 -9.29 -26.01 0.36
C LEU A 567 -8.46 -25.14 1.30
N HIS A 568 -7.44 -24.50 0.76
CA HIS A 568 -6.53 -23.64 1.50
C HIS A 568 -7.03 -22.19 1.50
N PHE A 569 -7.25 -21.64 2.70
CA PHE A 569 -7.45 -20.22 2.92
C PHE A 569 -6.16 -19.64 3.49
N SER A 570 -5.53 -18.76 2.73
CA SER A 570 -4.25 -18.18 3.11
C SER A 570 -4.41 -16.68 3.31
N GLU A 571 -3.93 -16.17 4.44
CA GLU A 571 -3.95 -14.74 4.71
C GLU A 571 -3.05 -14.00 3.72
N VAL A 572 -3.57 -12.92 3.13
CA VAL A 572 -2.88 -12.06 2.15
C VAL A 572 -2.84 -10.61 2.63
N PRO A 573 -1.87 -9.80 2.16
CA PRO A 573 -1.81 -8.38 2.48
C PRO A 573 -3.09 -7.63 2.06
N VAL A 574 -3.53 -6.64 2.83
CA VAL A 574 -4.72 -5.83 2.52
C VAL A 574 -4.64 -5.11 1.16
N SER A 575 -3.42 -4.77 0.77
CA SER A 575 -3.09 -4.16 -0.52
C SER A 575 -3.09 -5.13 -1.70
N PHE A 576 -3.16 -6.44 -1.44
CA PHE A 576 -3.22 -7.45 -2.50
C PHE A 576 -4.56 -7.35 -3.21
N ARG A 577 -4.52 -7.08 -4.51
CA ARG A 577 -5.70 -6.96 -5.37
C ARG A 577 -5.38 -7.54 -6.73
N LEU A 578 -6.34 -8.28 -7.27
CA LEU A 578 -6.32 -8.81 -8.62
C LEU A 578 -7.64 -8.49 -9.31
N SER A 579 -7.57 -8.15 -10.59
CA SER A 579 -8.73 -7.95 -11.47
C SER A 579 -8.61 -8.78 -12.75
N SER A 580 -7.54 -9.57 -12.91
CA SER A 580 -7.25 -10.44 -14.05
C SER A 580 -8.28 -11.54 -14.34
N GLY A 581 -9.30 -11.72 -13.49
CA GLY A 581 -10.38 -12.68 -13.65
C GLY A 581 -11.61 -12.19 -14.41
N VAL A 582 -11.68 -10.91 -14.80
CA VAL A 582 -12.83 -10.34 -15.52
C VAL A 582 -13.09 -11.11 -16.82
N GLY A 583 -14.31 -11.64 -16.99
CA GLY A 583 -14.72 -12.44 -18.15
C GLY A 583 -14.44 -13.94 -18.05
N LYS A 584 -13.85 -14.42 -16.95
CA LYS A 584 -13.55 -15.83 -16.73
C LYS A 584 -14.55 -16.43 -15.72
N PRO A 585 -15.41 -17.43 -16.07
CA PRO A 585 -16.12 -18.21 -15.05
C PRO A 585 -15.14 -18.86 -14.07
N LEU A 586 -15.43 -18.84 -12.77
CA LEU A 586 -14.59 -19.29 -11.63
C LEU A 586 -14.13 -20.76 -11.65
N ALA A 587 -14.36 -21.50 -12.74
CA ALA A 587 -13.92 -22.88 -12.89
C ALA A 587 -12.39 -22.98 -12.89
N GLY A 588 -11.83 -23.47 -11.78
CA GLY A 588 -10.42 -23.88 -11.68
C GLY A 588 -9.44 -22.80 -11.20
N LEU A 589 -9.90 -21.61 -10.83
CA LEU A 589 -9.04 -20.57 -10.26
C LEU A 589 -9.20 -20.56 -8.74
N THR A 590 -8.37 -21.35 -8.06
CA THR A 590 -8.06 -21.12 -6.64
C THR A 590 -6.93 -20.09 -6.57
N GLU A 591 -7.30 -18.82 -6.64
CA GLU A 591 -6.39 -17.73 -6.31
C GLU A 591 -6.39 -17.54 -4.78
N PRO A 592 -5.23 -17.28 -4.16
CA PRO A 592 -5.19 -16.85 -2.77
C PRO A 592 -5.98 -15.53 -2.67
N GLY A 593 -6.96 -15.47 -1.77
CA GLY A 593 -7.84 -14.32 -1.55
C GLY A 593 -8.31 -14.26 -0.13
#